data_AF-A0A0G1KD51-F1
#
_entry.id   AF-A0A0G1KD51-F1
#
_cell.length_a   1.000
_cell.length_b   1.000
_cell.length_c   1.000
_cell.angle_alpha   90.00
_cell.angle_beta   90.00
_cell.angle_gamma   90.00
#
_symmetry.space_group_name_H-M   'P 1'
#
loop_
_entity.id
_entity.type
_entity.pdbx_description
1 polymer ?
#
loop_
_entity_poly.entity_id
_entity_poly.type
_entity_poly.pdbx_seq_one_letter_code
_entity_poly.pdbx_strand_id
1 'polypeptide(L)'
;VLAKTALVFGQMNEVPGARARVGLTGLTMAEHFRDGGGKDTLLFMDNIFRFIQAGAEVSALLGRVPSAVGYQPTLAEEMGKLQERITSTTKGSITSVQAVYVPADDLTDPAPATTFSHLDSTVVLSRQLASLGIYPAIDPLDSTSGALDPQVVGERHYKVAMETRKVLQRYKDLQDIIAILGIEELSEDDKLAVNRARKIQRFLSQPFFVGEVFTGTPGKYVKLEDTILGFERILEGKLDDVNESAFYMKGTIDEVIASGGNN
;
A
#
# COMPACT_ATOMS: atom_id res chain seq x y z
N VAL A 1 17.97 4.85 -12.20
CA VAL A 1 16.50 5.04 -12.24
C VAL A 1 16.13 6.30 -13.03
N LEU A 2 16.62 7.49 -12.65
CA LEU A 2 16.26 8.77 -13.29
C LEU A 2 16.40 8.82 -14.83
N ALA A 3 17.42 8.19 -15.42
CA ALA A 3 17.60 8.14 -16.88
C ALA A 3 16.47 7.40 -17.63
N LYS A 4 15.63 6.64 -16.92
CA LYS A 4 14.46 5.91 -17.45
C LYS A 4 13.14 6.49 -16.91
N THR A 5 13.17 7.71 -16.38
CA THR A 5 12.03 8.37 -15.76
C THR A 5 11.71 9.66 -16.50
N ALA A 6 10.45 9.83 -16.91
CA ALA A 6 9.91 11.11 -17.33
C ALA A 6 9.25 11.78 -16.11
N LEU A 7 9.54 13.06 -15.88
CA LEU A 7 8.96 13.84 -14.79
C LEU A 7 8.03 14.89 -15.38
N VAL A 8 6.77 14.89 -14.94
CA VAL A 8 5.77 15.88 -15.34
C VAL A 8 5.29 16.56 -14.07
N PHE A 9 5.56 17.86 -13.97
CA PHE A 9 5.25 18.65 -12.77
C PHE A 9 4.10 19.61 -13.06
N GLY A 10 3.16 19.65 -12.13
CA GLY A 10 2.08 20.63 -12.06
C GLY A 10 2.07 21.15 -10.63
N GLN A 11 2.89 22.17 -10.39
CA GLN A 11 3.19 22.63 -9.04
C GLN A 11 1.98 23.32 -8.40
N MET A 12 1.96 23.40 -7.06
CA MET A 12 0.83 24.00 -6.32
C MET A 12 0.64 25.50 -6.61
N ASN A 13 1.69 26.21 -7.01
CA ASN A 13 1.65 27.61 -7.41
C ASN A 13 1.05 27.82 -8.81
N GLU A 14 0.77 26.74 -9.56
CA GLU A 14 0.11 26.85 -10.86
C GLU A 14 -1.41 26.97 -10.75
N VAL A 15 -2.00 27.57 -11.78
CA VAL A 15 -3.45 27.73 -11.90
C VAL A 15 -4.18 26.38 -11.89
N PRO A 16 -5.41 26.30 -11.36
CA PRO A 16 -6.15 25.05 -11.26
C PRO A 16 -6.35 24.35 -12.60
N GLY A 17 -6.46 25.11 -13.70
CA GLY A 17 -6.52 24.53 -15.05
C GLY A 17 -5.28 23.71 -15.43
N ALA A 18 -4.08 24.16 -15.04
CA ALA A 18 -2.85 23.41 -15.28
C ALA A 18 -2.79 22.15 -14.41
N ARG A 19 -3.09 22.29 -13.11
CA ARG A 19 -3.16 21.17 -12.15
C ARG A 19 -4.20 20.12 -12.55
N ALA A 20 -5.34 20.51 -13.11
CA ALA A 20 -6.38 19.61 -13.60
C ALA A 20 -6.01 18.90 -14.93
N ARG A 21 -4.86 19.21 -15.54
CA ARG A 21 -4.41 18.63 -16.82
C ARG A 21 -3.05 17.95 -16.75
N VAL A 22 -2.26 18.23 -15.71
CA VAL A 22 -0.93 17.62 -15.54
C VAL A 22 -0.99 16.08 -15.50
N GLY A 23 -1.97 15.50 -14.80
CA GLY A 23 -2.16 14.05 -14.73
C GLY A 23 -2.39 13.42 -16.12
N LEU A 24 -3.17 14.09 -16.97
CA LEU A 24 -3.40 13.66 -18.36
C LEU A 24 -2.14 13.78 -19.22
N THR A 25 -1.28 14.75 -18.94
CA THR A 25 0.01 14.93 -19.65
C THR A 25 0.96 13.79 -19.32
N GLY A 26 1.10 13.45 -18.03
CA GLY A 26 1.88 12.29 -17.59
C GLY A 26 1.34 10.97 -18.15
N LEU A 27 0.02 10.82 -18.16
CA LEU A 27 -0.64 9.66 -18.75
C LEU A 27 -0.40 9.55 -20.26
N THR A 28 -0.44 10.65 -21.00
CA THR A 28 -0.18 10.65 -22.45
C THR A 28 1.25 10.19 -22.77
N MET A 29 2.23 10.58 -21.93
CA MET A 29 3.59 10.05 -22.04
C MET A 29 3.66 8.55 -21.75
N ALA A 30 2.94 8.08 -20.72
CA ALA A 30 2.87 6.66 -20.39
C ALA A 30 2.21 5.84 -21.51
N GLU A 31 1.13 6.34 -22.12
CA GLU A 31 0.48 5.73 -23.28
C GLU A 31 1.41 5.67 -24.49
N HIS A 32 2.23 6.70 -24.72
CA HIS A 32 3.23 6.65 -25.79
C HIS A 32 4.23 5.51 -25.58
N PHE A 33 4.68 5.28 -24.35
CA PHE A 33 5.56 4.14 -24.03
C PHE A 33 4.87 2.78 -24.14
N ARG A 34 3.59 2.70 -23.74
CA ARG A 34 2.76 1.50 -23.89
C ARG A 34 2.49 1.16 -25.35
N ASP A 35 1.92 2.10 -26.11
CA ASP A 35 1.34 1.83 -27.42
C ASP A 35 2.33 1.96 -28.57
N GLY A 36 3.31 2.87 -28.44
CA GLY A 36 4.38 3.06 -29.41
C GLY A 36 5.60 2.20 -29.10
N GLY A 37 5.94 2.06 -27.81
CA GLY A 37 7.11 1.30 -27.36
C GLY A 37 6.84 -0.18 -27.05
N GLY A 38 5.59 -0.57 -26.85
CA GLY A 38 5.23 -1.93 -26.43
C GLY A 38 5.74 -2.31 -25.03
N LYS A 39 5.91 -1.32 -24.15
CA LYS A 39 6.57 -1.49 -22.84
C LYS A 39 5.58 -1.48 -21.70
N ASP A 40 5.90 -2.24 -20.66
CA ASP A 40 5.26 -2.13 -19.35
C ASP A 40 5.78 -0.87 -18.64
N THR A 41 4.86 0.04 -18.36
CA THR A 41 5.17 1.40 -17.90
C THR A 41 4.60 1.63 -16.50
N LEU A 42 5.44 2.10 -15.58
CA LEU A 42 4.98 2.56 -14.27
C LEU A 42 4.58 4.03 -14.33
N LEU A 43 3.38 4.34 -13.87
CA LEU A 43 2.87 5.71 -13.72
C LEU A 43 2.73 6.04 -12.23
N PHE A 44 3.54 6.97 -11.74
CA PHE A 44 3.41 7.48 -10.37
C PHE A 44 2.61 8.79 -10.39
N MET A 45 1.48 8.83 -9.67
CA MET A 45 0.62 10.00 -9.59
C MET A 45 0.51 10.49 -8.15
N ASP A 46 1.18 11.61 -7.88
CA ASP A 46 1.23 12.26 -6.58
C ASP A 46 0.63 13.68 -6.69
N ASN A 47 -0.63 13.92 -6.30
CA ASN A 47 -1.60 13.04 -5.66
C ASN A 47 -2.93 13.10 -6.42
N ILE A 48 -3.64 11.98 -6.60
CA ILE A 48 -4.90 11.95 -7.38
C ILE A 48 -5.98 12.84 -6.77
N PHE A 49 -5.97 13.04 -5.45
CA PHE A 49 -6.87 13.99 -4.79
C PHE A 49 -6.66 15.43 -5.28
N ARG A 50 -5.42 15.82 -5.63
CA ARG A 50 -5.13 17.16 -6.16
C ARG A 50 -5.68 17.36 -7.57
N PHE A 51 -5.82 16.30 -8.36
CA PHE A 51 -6.53 16.34 -9.62
C PHE A 51 -8.02 16.65 -9.40
N ILE A 52 -8.66 15.98 -8.43
CA ILE A 52 -10.06 16.24 -8.04
C ILE A 52 -10.23 17.68 -7.53
N GLN A 53 -9.36 18.12 -6.61
CA GLN A 53 -9.41 19.46 -6.05
C GLN A 53 -9.30 20.54 -7.14
N ALA A 54 -8.37 20.38 -8.08
CA ALA A 54 -8.22 21.29 -9.20
C ALA A 54 -9.46 21.28 -10.11
N GLY A 55 -10.09 20.12 -10.32
CA GLY A 55 -11.36 19.99 -11.05
C GLY A 55 -12.51 20.74 -10.38
N ALA A 56 -12.62 20.65 -9.05
CA ALA A 56 -13.61 21.40 -8.28
C ALA A 56 -13.41 22.92 -8.40
N GLU A 57 -12.16 23.40 -8.30
CA GLU A 57 -11.81 24.82 -8.49
C GLU A 57 -12.18 25.32 -9.91
N VAL A 58 -11.83 24.55 -10.96
CA VAL A 58 -12.20 24.88 -12.34
C VAL A 58 -13.72 24.90 -12.52
N SER A 59 -14.43 23.92 -11.97
CA SER A 59 -15.88 23.83 -12.06
C SER A 59 -16.58 25.03 -11.41
N ALA A 60 -16.09 25.50 -10.27
CA ALA A 60 -16.58 26.69 -9.60
C ALA A 60 -16.36 27.96 -10.45
N LEU A 61 -15.19 28.10 -11.07
CA LEU A 61 -14.88 29.23 -11.97
C LEU A 61 -15.76 29.24 -13.23
N LEU A 62 -16.21 28.07 -13.70
CA LEU A 62 -17.14 27.92 -14.82
C LEU A 62 -18.61 28.19 -14.43
N GLY A 63 -18.90 28.50 -13.16
CA GLY A 63 -20.25 28.76 -12.67
C GLY A 63 -21.15 27.52 -12.61
N ARG A 64 -20.56 26.31 -12.57
CA ARG A 64 -21.32 25.07 -12.41
C ARG A 64 -21.79 24.95 -10.97
N VAL A 65 -23.03 24.48 -10.78
CA VAL A 65 -23.57 24.19 -9.45
C VAL A 65 -22.76 23.05 -8.81
N PRO A 66 -22.21 23.22 -7.59
CA PRO A 66 -21.47 22.17 -6.92
C PRO A 66 -22.38 21.00 -6.51
N SER A 67 -21.80 19.81 -6.45
CA SER A 67 -22.46 18.59 -5.99
C SER A 67 -22.16 18.34 -4.50
N ALA A 68 -22.28 17.07 -4.06
CA ALA A 68 -22.00 16.66 -2.69
C ALA A 68 -20.64 17.18 -2.20
N VAL A 69 -20.63 17.72 -0.98
CA VAL A 69 -19.42 18.20 -0.27
C VAL A 69 -18.62 19.28 -1.04
N GLY A 70 -19.22 19.92 -2.06
CA GLY A 70 -18.58 20.99 -2.82
C GLY A 70 -17.77 20.54 -4.04
N TYR A 71 -17.79 19.25 -4.39
CA TYR A 71 -17.10 18.75 -5.58
C TYR A 71 -17.83 19.12 -6.88
N GLN A 72 -17.12 19.01 -8.00
CA GLN A 72 -17.71 19.22 -9.32
C GLN A 72 -18.78 18.16 -9.64
N PRO A 73 -19.89 18.52 -10.33
CA PRO A 73 -20.89 17.54 -10.74
C PRO A 73 -20.35 16.53 -11.76
N THR A 74 -19.23 16.84 -12.40
CA THR A 74 -18.53 15.99 -13.39
C THR A 74 -17.47 15.07 -12.77
N LEU A 75 -17.43 14.92 -11.44
CA LEU A 75 -16.34 14.21 -10.73
C LEU A 75 -16.14 12.78 -11.26
N ALA A 76 -17.21 11.99 -11.29
CA ALA A 76 -17.15 10.60 -11.73
C ALA A 76 -16.75 10.48 -13.22
N GLU A 77 -17.26 11.37 -14.07
CA GLU A 77 -16.92 11.37 -15.50
C GLU A 77 -15.45 11.74 -15.73
N GLU A 78 -14.95 12.77 -15.06
CA GLU A 78 -13.55 13.21 -15.16
C GLU A 78 -12.60 12.15 -14.61
N MET A 79 -12.96 11.50 -13.50
CA MET A 79 -12.20 10.39 -12.94
C MET A 79 -12.17 9.21 -13.90
N GLY A 80 -13.32 8.76 -14.42
CA GLY A 80 -13.39 7.66 -15.38
C GLY A 80 -12.56 7.93 -16.63
N LYS A 81 -12.62 9.14 -17.21
CA LYS A 81 -11.80 9.49 -18.38
C LYS A 81 -10.29 9.40 -18.13
N LEU A 82 -9.85 9.62 -16.89
CA LEU A 82 -8.44 9.49 -16.51
C LEU A 82 -8.10 8.02 -16.23
N GLN A 83 -8.88 7.35 -15.40
CA GLN A 83 -8.58 6.01 -14.88
C GLN A 83 -8.73 4.92 -15.95
N GLU A 84 -9.75 4.97 -16.81
CA GLU A 84 -9.98 3.94 -17.84
C GLU A 84 -8.87 3.86 -18.90
N ARG A 85 -8.07 4.92 -19.02
CA ARG A 85 -6.87 4.93 -19.89
C ARG A 85 -5.67 4.24 -19.26
N ILE A 86 -5.65 4.16 -17.92
CA ILE A 86 -4.64 3.45 -17.14
C ILE A 86 -5.03 1.98 -17.13
N THR A 87 -4.63 1.26 -18.16
CA THR A 87 -4.97 -0.16 -18.31
C THR A 87 -3.92 -0.90 -19.13
N SER A 88 -4.01 -2.23 -19.07
CA SER A 88 -3.24 -3.14 -19.90
C SER A 88 -3.92 -3.33 -21.26
N THR A 89 -3.14 -3.27 -22.32
CA THR A 89 -3.60 -3.52 -23.70
C THR A 89 -2.87 -4.72 -24.29
N THR A 90 -3.20 -5.08 -25.53
CA THR A 90 -2.46 -6.14 -26.25
C THR A 90 -1.03 -5.75 -26.62
N LYS A 91 -0.65 -4.47 -26.49
CA LYS A 91 0.69 -3.96 -26.83
C LYS A 91 1.62 -3.80 -25.62
N GLY A 92 1.07 -3.59 -24.43
CA GLY A 92 1.82 -3.38 -23.20
C GLY A 92 0.90 -2.96 -22.06
N SER A 93 1.47 -2.65 -20.90
CA SER A 93 0.71 -2.25 -19.72
C SER A 93 1.09 -0.88 -19.16
N ILE A 94 0.13 -0.24 -18.50
CA ILE A 94 0.41 0.87 -17.57
C ILE A 94 -0.02 0.41 -16.18
N THR A 95 0.94 0.31 -15.27
CA THR A 95 0.66 0.07 -13.84
C THR A 95 0.80 1.38 -13.10
N SER A 96 -0.30 1.89 -12.55
CA SER A 96 -0.26 3.15 -11.80
C SER A 96 -0.12 2.93 -10.30
N VAL A 97 0.76 3.69 -9.65
CA VAL A 97 0.79 3.87 -8.20
C VAL A 97 0.32 5.28 -7.90
N GLN A 98 -0.85 5.39 -7.28
CA GLN A 98 -1.53 6.66 -7.06
C GLN A 98 -1.59 6.96 -5.57
N ALA A 99 -0.99 8.08 -5.15
CA ALA A 99 -1.18 8.56 -3.79
C ALA A 99 -2.60 9.13 -3.69
N VAL A 100 -3.39 8.63 -2.73
CA VAL A 100 -4.75 9.11 -2.43
C VAL A 100 -4.71 9.79 -1.07
N TYR A 101 -5.01 11.09 -1.04
CA TYR A 101 -5.23 11.79 0.21
C TYR A 101 -6.70 11.63 0.62
N VAL A 102 -6.95 11.12 1.83
CA VAL A 102 -8.29 10.98 2.41
C VAL A 102 -8.56 12.19 3.32
N PRO A 103 -9.47 13.09 2.94
CA PRO A 103 -9.81 14.26 3.77
C PRO A 103 -10.37 13.83 5.12
N ALA A 104 -9.81 14.38 6.20
CA ALA A 104 -10.29 14.14 7.58
C ALA A 104 -10.40 12.65 7.97
N ASP A 105 -9.63 11.76 7.34
CA ASP A 105 -9.70 10.30 7.52
C ASP A 105 -11.11 9.71 7.20
N ASP A 106 -11.94 10.41 6.40
CA ASP A 106 -13.28 9.97 5.99
C ASP A 106 -13.27 9.29 4.61
N LEU A 107 -13.37 7.95 4.61
CA LEU A 107 -13.44 7.13 3.39
C LEU A 107 -14.78 7.26 2.65
N THR A 108 -15.79 7.87 3.27
CA THR A 108 -17.12 8.07 2.68
C THR A 108 -17.22 9.36 1.86
N ASP A 109 -16.19 10.22 1.92
CA ASP A 109 -16.10 11.41 1.07
C ASP A 109 -16.18 11.02 -0.42
N PRO A 110 -16.90 11.77 -1.26
CA PRO A 110 -17.05 11.44 -2.68
C PRO A 110 -15.74 11.27 -3.45
N ALA A 111 -14.67 11.99 -3.09
CA ALA A 111 -13.39 11.91 -3.77
C ALA A 111 -12.68 10.55 -3.60
N PRO A 112 -12.39 10.07 -2.36
CA PRO A 112 -11.85 8.74 -2.16
C PRO A 112 -12.83 7.66 -2.63
N ALA A 113 -14.14 7.79 -2.37
CA ALA A 113 -15.12 6.79 -2.79
C ALA A 113 -15.12 6.56 -4.31
N THR A 114 -15.10 7.65 -5.11
CA THR A 114 -15.04 7.57 -6.58
C THR A 114 -13.67 7.08 -7.06
N THR A 115 -12.59 7.40 -6.34
CA THR A 115 -11.24 6.93 -6.71
C THR A 115 -11.12 5.43 -6.48
N PHE A 116 -11.58 4.94 -5.34
CA PHE A 116 -11.46 3.53 -4.95
C PHE A 116 -12.21 2.58 -5.89
N SER A 117 -13.30 3.01 -6.51
CA SER A 117 -14.00 2.17 -7.49
C SER A 117 -13.19 1.84 -8.75
N HIS A 118 -12.10 2.57 -9.00
CA HIS A 118 -11.18 2.32 -10.12
C HIS A 118 -9.87 1.64 -9.71
N LEU A 119 -9.62 1.40 -8.43
CA LEU A 119 -8.36 0.81 -7.97
C LEU A 119 -8.49 -0.70 -7.81
N ASP A 120 -7.59 -1.44 -8.45
CA ASP A 120 -7.51 -2.90 -8.29
C ASP A 120 -6.99 -3.33 -6.92
N SER A 121 -6.21 -2.47 -6.26
CA SER A 121 -5.56 -2.73 -4.99
C SER A 121 -5.39 -1.45 -4.20
N THR A 122 -5.57 -1.53 -2.89
CA THR A 122 -5.41 -0.42 -1.95
C THR A 122 -4.33 -0.77 -0.94
N VAL A 123 -3.38 0.15 -0.76
CA VAL A 123 -2.34 0.05 0.26
C VAL A 123 -2.56 1.17 1.26
N VAL A 124 -3.01 0.82 2.46
CA VAL A 124 -3.34 1.78 3.52
C VAL A 124 -2.11 2.00 4.39
N LEU A 125 -1.74 3.26 4.61
CA LEU A 125 -0.62 3.62 5.49
C LEU A 125 -1.16 4.07 6.86
N SER A 126 -0.77 3.38 7.92
CA SER A 126 -1.25 3.62 9.29
C SER A 126 -0.26 4.44 10.11
N ARG A 127 -0.75 5.52 10.73
CA ARG A 127 0.03 6.32 11.70
C ARG A 127 0.41 5.50 12.94
N GLN A 128 -0.42 4.55 13.33
CA GLN A 128 -0.20 3.70 14.51
C GLN A 128 0.97 2.73 14.28
N LEU A 129 1.09 2.16 13.07
CA LEU A 129 2.24 1.33 12.73
C LEU A 129 3.53 2.14 12.64
N ALA A 130 3.45 3.36 12.08
CA ALA A 130 4.58 4.27 12.01
C ALA A 130 5.10 4.68 13.41
N SER A 131 4.21 4.93 14.38
CA SER A 131 4.63 5.27 15.76
C SER A 131 5.30 4.10 16.50
N LEU A 132 5.05 2.86 16.06
CA LEU A 132 5.74 1.65 16.54
C LEU A 132 7.09 1.41 15.85
N GLY A 133 7.49 2.30 14.93
CA GLY A 133 8.72 2.19 14.14
C GLY A 133 8.65 1.18 12.99
N ILE A 134 7.46 0.69 12.64
CA ILE A 134 7.29 -0.32 11.59
C ILE A 134 7.23 0.39 10.24
N TYR A 135 8.26 0.18 9.42
CA TYR A 135 8.36 0.72 8.06
C TYR A 135 8.57 -0.40 7.04
N PRO A 136 7.80 -0.42 5.92
CA PRO A 136 6.71 0.51 5.61
C PRO A 136 5.52 0.34 6.54
N ALA A 137 4.84 1.44 6.86
CA ALA A 137 3.71 1.47 7.78
C ALA A 137 2.40 1.00 7.12
N ILE A 138 2.45 -0.11 6.38
CA ILE A 138 1.31 -0.66 5.65
C ILE A 138 0.42 -1.42 6.63
N ASP A 139 -0.86 -1.07 6.69
CA ASP A 139 -1.84 -1.83 7.45
C ASP A 139 -2.25 -3.09 6.68
N PRO A 140 -1.88 -4.30 7.14
CA PRO A 140 -2.15 -5.55 6.43
C PRO A 140 -3.61 -6.01 6.50
N LEU A 141 -4.42 -5.43 7.39
CA LEU A 141 -5.83 -5.77 7.53
C LEU A 141 -6.70 -4.86 6.66
N ASP A 142 -6.39 -3.56 6.63
CA ASP A 142 -7.15 -2.56 5.86
C ASP A 142 -6.70 -2.47 4.39
N SER A 143 -5.50 -2.94 4.06
CA SER A 143 -5.04 -3.05 2.66
C SER A 143 -5.69 -4.24 1.95
N THR A 144 -6.06 -4.07 0.68
CA THR A 144 -6.70 -5.12 -0.12
C THR A 144 -6.14 -5.17 -1.54
N SER A 145 -6.32 -6.32 -2.20
CA SER A 145 -5.95 -6.51 -3.60
C SER A 145 -6.91 -7.48 -4.27
N GLY A 146 -7.46 -7.09 -5.42
CA GLY A 146 -8.25 -7.98 -6.27
C GLY A 146 -7.43 -9.13 -6.88
N ALA A 147 -6.10 -9.02 -6.89
CA ALA A 147 -5.20 -10.08 -7.35
C ALA A 147 -4.97 -11.18 -6.28
N LEU A 148 -5.40 -10.98 -5.03
CA LEU A 148 -5.30 -11.99 -3.98
C LEU A 148 -6.38 -13.06 -4.15
N ASP A 149 -6.25 -13.85 -5.21
CA ASP A 149 -7.12 -14.97 -5.56
C ASP A 149 -6.25 -16.22 -5.86
N PRO A 150 -6.62 -17.43 -5.38
CA PRO A 150 -5.86 -18.65 -5.66
C PRO A 150 -5.59 -18.92 -7.15
N GLN A 151 -6.48 -18.49 -8.03
CA GLN A 151 -6.33 -18.64 -9.49
C GLN A 151 -5.28 -17.70 -10.08
N VAL A 152 -5.00 -16.59 -9.40
CA VAL A 152 -4.03 -15.56 -9.84
C VAL A 152 -2.66 -15.79 -9.18
N VAL A 153 -2.62 -15.95 -7.86
CA VAL A 153 -1.37 -16.04 -7.09
C VAL A 153 -0.94 -17.47 -6.73
N GLY A 154 -1.81 -18.46 -6.98
CA GLY A 154 -1.61 -19.84 -6.56
C GLY A 154 -2.04 -20.11 -5.11
N GLU A 155 -2.36 -21.37 -4.82
CA GLU A 155 -2.90 -21.78 -3.52
C GLU A 155 -1.95 -21.51 -2.35
N ARG A 156 -0.65 -21.76 -2.54
CA ARG A 156 0.34 -21.59 -1.47
C ARG A 156 0.42 -20.13 -1.01
N HIS A 157 0.53 -19.19 -1.95
CA HIS A 157 0.59 -17.76 -1.63
C HIS A 157 -0.71 -17.31 -0.97
N TYR A 158 -1.86 -17.65 -1.57
CA TYR A 158 -3.16 -17.27 -1.02
C TYR A 158 -3.36 -17.78 0.42
N LYS A 159 -3.08 -19.06 0.67
CA LYS A 159 -3.23 -19.66 2.01
C LYS A 159 -2.35 -18.97 3.05
N VAL A 160 -1.07 -18.75 2.73
CA VAL A 160 -0.14 -18.07 3.65
C VAL A 160 -0.64 -16.65 3.96
N ALA A 161 -1.02 -15.87 2.94
CA ALA A 161 -1.54 -14.52 3.13
C ALA A 161 -2.82 -14.49 3.99
N MET A 162 -3.77 -15.40 3.74
CA MET A 162 -5.03 -15.46 4.50
C MET A 162 -4.82 -15.87 5.95
N GLU A 163 -3.95 -16.85 6.22
CA GLU A 163 -3.63 -17.25 7.59
C GLU A 163 -2.83 -16.15 8.33
N THR A 164 -1.92 -15.45 7.65
CA THR A 164 -1.25 -14.26 8.21
C THR A 164 -2.27 -13.19 8.64
N ARG A 165 -3.25 -12.86 7.78
CA ARG A 165 -4.32 -11.91 8.12
C ARG A 165 -5.17 -12.40 9.28
N LYS A 166 -5.50 -13.70 9.34
CA LYS A 166 -6.28 -14.30 10.43
C LYS A 166 -5.57 -14.19 11.78
N VAL A 167 -4.27 -14.45 11.82
CA VAL A 167 -3.45 -14.30 13.05
C VAL A 167 -3.41 -12.83 13.49
N LEU A 168 -3.22 -11.90 12.55
CA LEU A 168 -3.22 -10.46 12.84
C LEU A 168 -4.59 -9.94 13.30
N GLN A 169 -5.69 -10.45 12.71
CA GLN A 169 -7.05 -10.10 13.13
C GLN A 169 -7.30 -10.60 14.56
N ARG A 170 -6.96 -11.86 14.85
CA ARG A 170 -7.08 -12.41 16.21
C ARG A 170 -6.29 -11.59 17.22
N TYR A 171 -5.09 -11.15 16.85
CA TYR A 171 -4.29 -10.26 17.70
C TYR A 171 -4.99 -8.92 17.95
N LYS A 172 -5.55 -8.29 16.91
CA LYS A 172 -6.33 -7.04 17.04
C LYS A 172 -7.52 -7.20 17.99
N ASP A 173 -8.27 -8.30 17.88
CA ASP A 173 -9.41 -8.59 18.77
C ASP A 173 -8.97 -8.78 20.24
N LEU A 174 -7.75 -9.28 20.47
CA LEU A 174 -7.19 -9.51 21.80
C LEU A 174 -6.52 -8.27 22.39
N GLN A 175 -6.22 -7.22 21.61
CA GLN A 175 -5.49 -6.03 22.10
C GLN A 175 -6.21 -5.31 23.23
N ASP A 176 -7.54 -5.16 23.15
CA ASP A 176 -8.34 -4.50 24.19
C ASP A 176 -8.33 -5.31 25.50
N ILE A 177 -8.40 -6.64 25.40
CA ILE A 177 -8.31 -7.56 26.53
C ILE A 177 -6.93 -7.45 27.18
N ILE A 178 -5.87 -7.48 26.37
CA ILE A 178 -4.48 -7.36 26.83
C ILE A 178 -4.25 -6.02 27.53
N ALA A 179 -4.82 -4.93 27.03
CA ALA A 179 -4.67 -3.60 27.62
C ALA A 179 -5.32 -3.48 29.01
N ILE A 180 -6.37 -4.25 29.29
CA ILE A 180 -7.11 -4.22 30.56
C ILE A 180 -6.60 -5.26 31.56
N LEU A 181 -6.45 -6.51 31.10
CA LEU A 181 -6.19 -7.68 31.96
C LEU A 181 -4.73 -8.14 31.92
N GLY A 182 -3.97 -7.76 30.90
CA GLY A 182 -2.61 -8.26 30.65
C GLY A 182 -2.59 -9.56 29.84
N ILE A 183 -1.40 -9.93 29.36
CA ILE A 183 -1.19 -11.14 28.52
C ILE A 183 -1.33 -12.43 29.33
N GLU A 184 -1.08 -12.39 30.64
CA GLU A 184 -1.06 -13.57 31.51
C GLU A 184 -2.43 -14.24 31.64
N GLU A 185 -3.50 -13.44 31.52
CA GLU A 185 -4.90 -13.85 31.63
C GLU A 185 -5.46 -14.51 30.35
N LEU A 186 -4.68 -14.52 29.26
CA LEU A 186 -5.08 -15.17 28.02
C LEU A 186 -4.94 -16.70 28.12
N SER A 187 -5.73 -17.42 27.32
CA SER A 187 -5.53 -18.85 27.10
C SER A 187 -4.14 -19.12 26.48
N GLU A 188 -3.59 -20.31 26.66
CA GLU A 188 -2.28 -20.65 26.08
C GLU A 188 -2.28 -20.55 24.54
N ASP A 189 -3.40 -20.90 23.90
CA ASP A 189 -3.59 -20.76 22.45
C ASP A 189 -3.60 -19.28 22.02
N ASP A 190 -4.26 -18.40 22.80
CA ASP A 190 -4.28 -16.97 22.53
C ASP A 190 -2.92 -16.32 22.78
N LYS A 191 -2.19 -16.74 23.83
CA LYS A 191 -0.80 -16.30 24.06
C LYS A 191 0.09 -16.65 22.88
N LEU A 192 -0.04 -17.87 22.35
CA LEU A 192 0.71 -18.31 21.17
C LEU A 192 0.35 -17.46 19.93
N ALA A 193 -0.94 -17.22 19.69
CA ALA A 193 -1.41 -16.39 18.59
C ALA A 193 -0.88 -14.95 18.68
N VAL A 194 -0.91 -14.34 19.87
CA VAL A 194 -0.37 -13.00 20.13
C VAL A 194 1.14 -12.95 19.88
N ASN A 195 1.89 -13.97 20.33
CA ASN A 195 3.34 -14.03 20.17
C ASN A 195 3.71 -14.11 18.68
N ARG A 196 3.06 -14.99 17.93
CA ARG A 196 3.24 -15.09 16.47
C ARG A 196 2.82 -13.82 15.74
N ALA A 197 1.70 -13.20 16.14
CA ALA A 197 1.23 -11.96 15.53
C ALA A 197 2.23 -10.81 15.71
N ARG A 198 2.83 -10.66 16.90
CA ARG A 198 3.88 -9.66 17.15
C ARG A 198 5.11 -9.89 16.25
N LYS A 199 5.53 -11.14 16.08
CA LYS A 199 6.62 -11.51 15.16
C LYS A 199 6.28 -11.18 13.71
N ILE A 200 5.08 -11.54 13.25
CA ILE A 200 4.57 -11.19 11.91
C ILE A 200 4.57 -9.67 11.72
N GLN A 201 4.03 -8.92 12.68
CA GLN A 201 3.94 -7.47 12.61
C GLN A 201 5.33 -6.82 12.49
N ARG A 202 6.33 -7.32 13.23
CA ARG A 202 7.72 -6.87 13.10
C ARG A 202 8.35 -7.32 11.78
N PHE A 203 8.08 -8.54 11.32
CA PHE A 203 8.64 -9.10 10.08
C PHE A 203 8.11 -8.42 8.82
N LEU A 204 6.95 -7.77 8.89
CA LEU A 204 6.44 -6.89 7.83
C LEU A 204 7.29 -5.61 7.66
N SER A 205 8.20 -5.29 8.60
CA SER A 205 9.15 -4.19 8.43
C SER A 205 10.33 -4.60 7.55
N GLN A 206 10.76 -3.69 6.67
CA GLN A 206 11.85 -3.95 5.72
C GLN A 206 12.71 -2.70 5.52
N PRO A 207 14.05 -2.80 5.59
CA PRO A 207 14.93 -1.67 5.33
C PRO A 207 14.92 -1.31 3.83
N PHE A 208 14.77 -0.01 3.54
CA PHE A 208 14.70 0.51 2.19
C PHE A 208 16.03 1.04 1.69
N PHE A 209 16.36 0.77 0.42
CA PHE A 209 17.55 1.33 -0.24
C PHE A 209 17.58 2.86 -0.21
N VAL A 210 16.41 3.49 -0.38
CA VAL A 210 16.28 4.96 -0.31
C VAL A 210 16.40 5.51 1.11
N GLY A 211 16.18 4.66 2.13
CA GLY A 211 16.28 5.03 3.54
C GLY A 211 17.69 4.91 4.11
N GLU A 212 18.59 4.19 3.43
CA GLU A 212 19.94 3.86 3.92
C GLU A 212 20.76 5.08 4.32
N VAL A 213 20.63 6.19 3.57
CA VAL A 213 21.34 7.46 3.87
C VAL A 213 20.89 8.07 5.20
N PHE A 214 19.65 7.80 5.63
CA PHE A 214 19.07 8.36 6.85
C PHE A 214 19.16 7.39 8.04
N THR A 215 19.08 6.09 7.78
CA THR A 215 19.01 5.04 8.83
C THR A 215 20.35 4.34 9.07
N GLY A 216 21.29 4.42 8.13
CA GLY A 216 22.53 3.63 8.14
C GLY A 216 22.33 2.13 7.95
N THR A 217 21.10 1.65 7.76
CA THR A 217 20.80 0.24 7.54
C THR A 217 20.71 -0.04 6.04
N PRO A 218 21.46 -1.01 5.50
CA PRO A 218 21.45 -1.30 4.08
C PRO A 218 20.07 -1.80 3.65
N GLY A 219 19.59 -1.25 2.54
CA GLY A 219 18.33 -1.65 1.94
C GLY A 219 18.33 -3.11 1.50
N LYS A 220 17.16 -3.76 1.52
CA LYS A 220 17.02 -5.16 1.13
C LYS A 220 15.94 -5.33 0.08
N TYR A 221 16.19 -6.21 -0.87
CA TYR A 221 15.21 -6.71 -1.83
C TYR A 221 14.89 -8.16 -1.47
N VAL A 222 13.61 -8.46 -1.26
CA VAL A 222 13.13 -9.79 -0.86
C VAL A 222 12.34 -10.38 -2.02
N LYS A 223 12.65 -11.60 -2.42
CA LYS A 223 11.91 -12.30 -3.49
C LYS A 223 10.58 -12.82 -2.96
N LEU A 224 9.62 -12.98 -3.86
CA LEU A 224 8.28 -13.45 -3.51
C LEU A 224 8.31 -14.83 -2.81
N GLU A 225 9.12 -15.75 -3.31
CA GLU A 225 9.23 -17.11 -2.76
C GLU A 225 9.80 -17.09 -1.33
N ASP A 226 10.77 -16.20 -1.07
CA ASP A 226 11.39 -16.03 0.24
C ASP A 226 10.41 -15.38 1.23
N THR A 227 9.58 -14.44 0.76
CA THR A 227 8.49 -13.86 1.56
C THR A 227 7.50 -14.93 1.98
N ILE A 228 6.97 -15.70 1.02
CA ILE A 228 5.98 -16.75 1.29
C ILE A 228 6.55 -17.78 2.26
N LEU A 229 7.78 -18.25 2.03
CA LEU A 229 8.46 -19.19 2.91
C LEU A 229 8.67 -18.64 4.32
N GLY A 230 9.03 -17.35 4.44
CA GLY A 230 9.24 -16.70 5.72
C GLY A 230 7.99 -16.66 6.57
N PHE A 231 6.87 -16.20 6.00
CA PHE A 231 5.58 -16.18 6.70
C PHE A 231 5.06 -17.59 6.99
N GLU A 232 5.21 -18.54 6.07
CA GLU A 232 4.85 -19.93 6.27
C GLU A 232 5.57 -20.55 7.49
N ARG A 233 6.89 -20.34 7.63
CA ARG A 233 7.65 -20.84 8.79
C ARG A 233 7.20 -20.23 10.11
N ILE A 234 6.81 -18.95 10.12
CA ILE A 234 6.27 -18.30 11.34
C ILE A 234 4.90 -18.90 11.68
N LEU A 235 4.03 -19.10 10.69
CA LEU A 235 2.69 -19.66 10.88
C LEU A 235 2.74 -21.13 11.35
N GLU A 236 3.69 -21.91 10.86
CA GLU A 236 3.94 -23.31 11.27
C GLU A 236 4.55 -23.43 12.69
N GLY A 237 4.97 -22.32 13.30
CA GLY A 237 5.58 -22.33 14.64
C GLY A 237 7.06 -22.71 14.68
N LYS A 238 7.72 -22.85 13.53
CA LYS A 238 9.15 -23.23 13.46
C LYS A 238 10.09 -22.20 14.07
N LEU A 239 9.58 -21.00 14.38
CA LEU A 239 10.33 -19.87 14.92
C LEU A 239 9.72 -19.33 16.21
N ASP A 240 8.94 -20.16 16.92
CA ASP A 240 8.29 -19.77 18.18
C ASP A 240 9.31 -19.45 19.29
N ASP A 241 10.48 -20.10 19.28
CA ASP A 241 11.56 -19.87 20.25
C ASP A 241 12.37 -18.59 19.95
N VAL A 242 12.27 -18.04 18.73
CA VAL A 242 13.04 -16.85 18.33
C VAL A 242 12.41 -15.59 18.93
N ASN A 243 13.22 -14.71 19.51
CA ASN A 243 12.75 -13.45 20.08
C ASN A 243 12.13 -12.52 19.00
N GLU A 244 11.06 -11.80 19.34
CA GLU A 244 10.38 -10.87 18.42
C GLU A 244 11.30 -9.79 17.82
N SER A 245 12.31 -9.35 18.57
CA SER A 245 13.25 -8.31 18.13
C SER A 245 14.11 -8.76 16.94
N ALA A 246 14.32 -10.07 16.78
CA ALA A 246 15.06 -10.63 15.65
C ALA A 246 14.33 -10.44 14.32
N PHE A 247 13.00 -10.25 14.34
CA PHE A 247 12.18 -10.05 13.14
C PHE A 247 12.14 -8.60 12.64
N TYR A 248 12.65 -7.65 13.43
CA TYR A 248 12.59 -6.24 13.08
C TYR A 248 13.66 -5.85 12.05
N MET A 249 13.24 -5.12 11.00
CA MET A 249 14.09 -4.60 9.92
C MET A 249 14.98 -5.67 9.27
N LYS A 250 14.39 -6.83 8.97
CA LYS A 250 15.05 -7.94 8.26
C LYS A 250 14.54 -8.06 6.83
N GLY A 251 15.33 -8.70 5.98
CA GLY A 251 14.94 -9.04 4.61
C GLY A 251 14.25 -10.40 4.57
N THR A 252 15.06 -11.46 4.62
CA THR A 252 14.57 -12.84 4.56
C THR A 252 14.52 -13.48 5.94
N ILE A 253 13.82 -14.61 6.04
CA ILE A 253 13.71 -15.38 7.28
C ILE A 253 15.05 -15.97 7.74
N ASP A 254 15.96 -16.24 6.82
CA ASP A 254 17.28 -16.79 7.16
C ASP A 254 18.12 -15.77 7.95
N GLU A 255 17.93 -14.48 7.69
CA GLU A 255 18.56 -13.42 8.49
C GLU A 255 18.01 -13.36 9.92
N VAL A 256 16.71 -13.63 10.07
CA VAL A 256 16.07 -13.73 11.39
C VAL A 256 16.72 -14.88 12.16
N ILE A 257 16.81 -16.06 11.55
CA ILE A 257 17.42 -17.25 12.17
C ILE A 257 18.89 -17.00 12.54
N ALA A 258 19.67 -16.39 11.64
CA ALA A 258 21.06 -16.05 11.89
C ALA A 258 21.21 -15.06 13.08
N SER A 259 20.28 -14.13 13.23
CA SER A 259 20.27 -13.20 14.37
C SER A 259 19.72 -13.79 15.67
N GLY A 260 18.83 -14.79 15.58
CA GLY A 260 18.24 -15.48 16.72
C GLY A 260 19.14 -16.57 17.32
N GLY A 261 20.15 -17.04 16.59
CA GLY A 261 21.11 -18.05 17.05
C GLY A 261 22.20 -17.57 18.01
N ASN A 262 22.20 -16.28 18.37
CA ASN A 262 23.11 -15.72 19.38
C ASN A 262 22.34 -15.48 20.68
N ASN A 263 21.98 -16.55 21.38
CA ASN A 263 21.74 -16.59 22.82
C ASN A 263 21.95 -18.01 23.34
#